data_AF-A0A3B9LXE5-F1
#
_entry.id   AF-A0A3B9LXE5-F1
#
_cell.length_a   1.000
_cell.length_b   1.000
_cell.length_c   1.000
_cell.angle_alpha   90.00
_cell.angle_beta   90.00
_cell.angle_gamma   90.00
#
_symmetry.space_group_name_H-M   'P 1'
#
loop_
_entity.id
_entity.type
_entity.pdbx_description
1 polymer ?
#
loop_
_entity_poly.entity_id
_entity_poly.type
_entity_poly.pdbx_seq_one_letter_code
_entity_poly.pdbx_strand_id
1 'polypeptide(L)' 'MLTSQKVIDAINEQIGYEFSAELQYYAIAAHFAAEALPQLSQHFFQQAEEEKGHVLRFIEYVVDAGGRVVIPAI' A
#
# COMPACT_ATOMS: atom_id res chain seq x y z
N MET A 1 -20.22 5.66 13.21
CA MET A 1 -18.77 5.53 12.91
C MET A 1 -18.00 5.63 14.22
N LEU A 2 -16.93 4.85 14.37
CA LEU A 2 -16.07 4.84 15.57
C LEU A 2 -15.02 5.96 15.55
N THR A 3 -14.79 6.61 14.40
CA THR A 3 -13.87 7.75 14.25
C THR A 3 -14.50 8.86 13.39
N SER A 4 -13.85 10.02 13.30
CA SER A 4 -14.35 11.17 12.54
C SER A 4 -14.21 10.99 11.02
N GLN A 5 -15.08 11.63 10.24
CA GLN A 5 -14.99 11.58 8.77
C GLN A 5 -13.63 12.08 8.26
N LYS A 6 -13.08 13.14 8.87
CA LYS A 6 -11.75 13.66 8.53
C LYS A 6 -10.63 12.61 8.66
N VAL A 7 -10.74 11.73 9.66
CA VAL A 7 -9.77 10.63 9.86
C VAL A 7 -9.98 9.55 8.80
N ILE A 8 -11.22 9.18 8.49
CA ILE A 8 -11.53 8.23 7.42
C ILE A 8 -10.99 8.72 6.07
N ASP A 9 -11.18 10.00 5.76
CA ASP A 9 -10.71 10.58 4.49
C ASP A 9 -9.18 10.54 4.38
N ALA A 10 -8.47 10.87 5.47
CA ALA A 10 -7.01 10.80 5.50
C ALA A 10 -6.49 9.36 5.37
N ILE A 11 -7.19 8.38 5.93
CA ILE A 11 -6.80 6.96 5.79
C ILE A 11 -7.07 6.46 4.37
N ASN A 12 -8.17 6.88 3.73
CA ASN A 12 -8.42 6.58 2.32
C ASN A 12 -7.34 7.17 1.41
N GLU A 13 -6.85 8.38 1.71
CA GLU A 13 -5.70 8.95 1.01
C GLU A 13 -4.43 8.10 1.22
N GLN A 14 -4.17 7.71 2.48
CA GLN A 14 -3.04 6.85 2.81
C GLN A 14 -3.07 5.50 2.08
N ILE A 15 -4.25 4.87 1.95
CA ILE A 15 -4.43 3.64 1.17
C ILE A 15 -3.92 3.82 -0.27
N GLY A 16 -4.19 4.97 -0.90
CA GLY A 16 -3.65 5.29 -2.23
C GLY A 16 -2.14 5.40 -2.25
N TYR A 17 -1.53 6.05 -1.24
CA TYR A 17 -0.07 6.18 -1.15
C TYR A 17 0.61 4.82 -0.98
N GLU A 18 0.09 3.94 -0.11
CA GLU A 18 0.66 2.61 0.11
C GLU A 18 0.55 1.72 -1.14
N PHE A 19 -0.58 1.75 -1.87
CA PHE A 19 -0.68 1.05 -3.15
C PHE A 19 0.28 1.61 -4.21
N SER A 20 0.46 2.93 -4.27
CA SER A 20 1.44 3.55 -5.17
C SER A 20 2.87 3.11 -4.81
N ALA A 21 3.20 3.05 -3.52
CA ALA A 21 4.49 2.57 -3.03
C ALA A 21 4.72 1.08 -3.36
N GLU A 22 3.71 0.22 -3.14
CA GLU A 22 3.73 -1.20 -3.54
C GLU A 22 4.09 -1.35 -5.03
N LEU A 23 3.40 -0.63 -5.91
CA LEU A 23 3.66 -0.68 -7.35
C LEU A 23 5.06 -0.15 -7.71
N GLN A 24 5.55 0.88 -7.04
CA GLN A 24 6.91 1.38 -7.22
C GLN A 24 7.95 0.33 -6.81
N TYR A 25 7.76 -0.36 -5.69
CA TYR A 25 8.65 -1.43 -5.28
C TYR A 25 8.63 -2.63 -6.22
N TYR A 26 7.47 -3.00 -6.77
CA TYR A 26 7.43 -3.99 -7.85
C TYR A 26 8.20 -3.54 -9.09
N ALA A 27 8.09 -2.27 -9.49
CA ALA A 27 8.84 -1.74 -10.63
C ALA A 27 10.36 -1.77 -10.37
N ILE A 28 10.81 -1.40 -9.17
CA ILE A 28 12.22 -1.47 -8.76
C ILE A 28 12.70 -2.93 -8.72
N ALA A 29 11.89 -3.84 -8.17
CA ALA A 29 12.21 -5.27 -8.12
C ALA A 29 12.37 -5.87 -9.53
N ALA A 30 11.49 -5.49 -10.46
CA ALA A 30 11.55 -5.90 -11.85
C ALA A 30 12.80 -5.34 -12.56
N HIS A 31 13.17 -4.09 -12.28
CA HIS A 31 14.41 -3.50 -12.78
C HIS A 31 15.64 -4.31 -12.32
N PHE A 32 15.76 -4.60 -11.03
CA PHE A 32 16.89 -5.41 -10.53
C PHE A 32 16.89 -6.85 -11.03
N ALA A 33 15.72 -7.42 -11.32
CA ALA A 33 15.64 -8.73 -11.97
C ALA A 33 16.24 -8.68 -13.39
N ALA A 34 15.94 -7.64 -14.16
CA ALA A 34 16.47 -7.44 -15.51
C ALA A 34 17.99 -7.20 -15.53
N GLU A 35 18.53 -6.54 -14.51
CA GLU A 35 19.97 -6.29 -14.34
C GLU A 35 20.74 -7.48 -13.73
N ALA A 36 20.10 -8.65 -13.59
CA ALA A 36 20.68 -9.85 -12.97
C ALA A 36 21.20 -9.62 -11.53
N LEU A 37 20.47 -8.80 -10.75
CA LEU A 37 20.73 -8.48 -9.34
C LEU A 37 19.67 -9.14 -8.43
N PRO A 38 19.68 -10.48 -8.24
CA PRO A 38 18.57 -11.22 -7.65
C PRO A 38 18.32 -10.90 -6.18
N GLN A 39 19.36 -10.58 -5.41
CA GLN A 39 19.21 -10.23 -3.99
C GLN A 39 18.47 -8.89 -3.81
N LEU A 40 18.78 -7.91 -4.66
CA LEU A 40 18.09 -6.62 -4.65
C LEU A 40 16.66 -6.77 -5.16
N SER A 41 16.45 -7.53 -6.24
CA SER A 41 15.11 -7.84 -6.73
C SER A 41 14.24 -8.48 -5.64
N GLN A 42 14.76 -9.50 -4.96
CA GLN A 42 14.03 -10.17 -3.87
C GLN A 42 13.73 -9.24 -2.70
N HIS A 43 14.67 -8.37 -2.33
CA HIS A 43 14.46 -7.38 -1.28
C HIS A 43 13.28 -6.46 -1.61
N PHE A 44 13.24 -5.88 -2.81
CA PHE A 44 12.14 -4.98 -3.20
C PHE A 44 10.81 -5.69 -3.43
N PHE A 45 10.82 -6.96 -3.85
CA PHE A 45 9.60 -7.77 -3.83
C PHE A 45 9.05 -7.94 -2.41
N GLN A 46 9.90 -8.16 -1.41
CA GLN A 46 9.47 -8.24 -0.01
C GLN A 46 8.91 -6.90 0.49
N GLN A 47 9.54 -5.77 0.12
CA GLN A 47 9.03 -4.43 0.46
C GLN A 47 7.65 -4.17 -0.17
N ALA A 48 7.41 -4.58 -1.42
CA ALA A 48 6.08 -4.48 -2.04
C ALA A 48 5.01 -5.26 -1.24
N GLU A 49 5.35 -6.47 -0.79
CA GLU A 49 4.46 -7.28 0.05
C GLU A 49 4.19 -6.66 1.43
N GLU A 50 5.17 -5.96 2.01
CA GLU A 50 5.00 -5.22 3.27
C GLU A 50 3.99 -4.08 3.11
N GLU A 51 4.08 -3.28 2.04
CA GLU A 51 3.13 -2.19 1.78
C GLU A 51 1.72 -2.69 1.50
N LYS A 52 1.57 -3.81 0.77
CA LYS A 52 0.27 -4.48 0.65
C LYS A 52 -0.30 -4.85 2.02
N GLY A 53 0.55 -5.31 2.93
CA GLY A 53 0.17 -5.56 4.33
C GLY A 53 -0.29 -4.29 5.05
N HIS A 54 0.29 -3.12 4.73
CA HIS A 54 -0.11 -1.83 5.30
C HIS A 54 -1.50 -1.41 4.78
N VAL A 55 -1.72 -1.51 3.47
CA VAL A 55 -3.03 -1.26 2.83
C VAL A 55 -4.12 -2.09 3.51
N LEU A 56 -3.92 -3.41 3.63
CA LEU A 56 -4.96 -4.31 4.17
C LEU A 56 -5.37 -3.93 5.59
N ARG A 57 -4.40 -3.53 6.44
CA ARG A 57 -4.69 -3.04 7.80
C ARG A 57 -5.50 -1.75 7.80
N PHE A 58 -5.22 -0.82 6.89
CA PHE A 58 -6.01 0.41 6.77
C PHE A 58 -7.43 0.14 6.26
N ILE A 59 -7.59 -0.77 5.28
CA ILE A 59 -8.90 -1.20 4.79
C ILE A 59 -9.73 -1.80 5.93
N GLU A 60 -9.17 -2.74 6.69
CA GLU A 60 -9.82 -3.36 7.85
C GLU A 60 -10.23 -2.30 8.87
N TYR A 61 -9.33 -1.38 9.22
CA TYR A 61 -9.63 -0.30 10.16
C TYR A 61 -10.80 0.58 9.69
N VAL A 62 -10.85 0.98 8.42
CA VAL A 62 -11.92 1.82 7.88
C VAL A 62 -13.27 1.09 7.94
N VAL A 63 -13.29 -0.21 7.59
CA VAL A 63 -14.50 -1.04 7.64
C VAL A 63 -14.97 -1.20 9.08
N ASP A 64 -14.08 -1.55 10.00
CA ASP A 64 -14.41 -1.73 11.43
C ASP A 64 -14.89 -0.42 12.07
N ALA A 65 -14.36 0.72 11.63
CA ALA A 65 -14.83 2.04 12.05
C ALA A 65 -16.22 2.43 11.49
N GLY A 66 -16.81 1.60 10.61
CA GLY A 66 -18.07 1.86 9.92
C GLY A 66 -17.96 2.92 8.82
N GLY A 67 -16.74 3.17 8.33
CA GLY A 67 -16.45 4.05 7.21
C GLY A 67 -16.55 3.32 5.87
N ARG A 68 -16.45 4.08 4.77
CA ARG A 68 -16.38 3.52 3.42
C ARG A 68 -14.95 3.66 2.90
N VAL A 69 -14.39 2.53 2.47
CA VAL A 69 -13.09 2.50 1.79
C VAL A 69 -13.23 3.13 0.41
N VAL A 70 -12.30 4.04 0.10
CA VAL A 70 -12.09 4.60 -1.23
C VAL A 70 -10.61 4.44 -1.54
N ILE A 71 -10.29 3.84 -2.69
CA ILE A 71 -8.92 3.70 -3.17
C ILE A 71 -8.73 4.77 -4.25
N PRO A 72 -8.12 5.92 -3.93
CA PRO A 72 -7.89 6.96 -4.93
C PRO A 72 -6.79 6.54 -5.90
N ALA A 73 -6.88 7.04 -7.13
CA ALA A 73 -5.75 7.02 -8.04
C ALA A 73 -4.76 8.11 -7.63
N ILE A 74 -3.48 7.74 -7.50
CA ILE A 74 -2.36 8.64 -7.19
C ILE A 74 -1.35 8.57 -8.33
#